data_AF-A0A917BKD2-F1
#
_entry.id   AF-A0A917BKD2-F1
#
_cell.length_a   1.000
_cell.length_b   1.000
_cell.length_c   1.000
_cell.angle_alpha   90.00
_cell.angle_beta   90.00
_cell.angle_gamma   90.00
#
_symmetry.space_group_name_H-M   'P 1'
#
loop_
_entity.id
_entity.type
_entity.pdbx_description
1 polymer ?
#
loop_
_entity_poly.entity_id
_entity_poly.type
_entity_poly.pdbx_seq_one_letter_code
_entity_poly.pdbx_strand_id
1 'polypeptide(L)'
;MNVTPDPERLAIIAACMDSYDVGEADAEWPNNIISRFAAVHGDGTIARQGEAVAHEVDAAEVALCAALAMEAAGLMGEAGVGMGSEADDPFRPFSVPGGPAPAIDEALVRARFGGTLFPQATLTVEPLAEDTVWWREVLADGEGMDDAYFAPWRAMMDWFRRNPAFVATAFVRIGDAQALYELPEAAYPPGTVITGCCLPRLALGLTPKGSLTGLFGHVVRT
;
A
#
# COMPACT_ATOMS: atom_id res chain seq x y z
N MET A 1 -26.22 2.59 -0.92
CA MET A 1 -25.86 2.27 0.48
C MET A 1 -24.99 3.41 0.98
N ASN A 2 -25.26 3.99 2.15
CA ASN A 2 -24.30 4.89 2.79
C ASN A 2 -23.17 4.01 3.32
N VAL A 3 -22.05 3.95 2.62
CA VAL A 3 -20.88 3.21 3.10
C VAL A 3 -20.18 4.13 4.09
N THR A 4 -20.31 3.82 5.37
CA THR A 4 -19.66 4.57 6.44
C THR A 4 -18.16 4.30 6.45
N PRO A 5 -17.34 5.21 7.00
CA PRO A 5 -15.97 4.91 7.34
C PRO A 5 -15.87 3.61 8.15
N ASP A 6 -14.87 2.79 7.82
CA ASP A 6 -14.61 1.48 8.38
C ASP A 6 -13.25 1.52 9.12
N PRO A 7 -13.27 1.55 10.46
CA PRO A 7 -12.05 1.61 11.27
C PRO A 7 -11.12 0.41 11.09
N GLU A 8 -11.66 -0.79 10.81
CA GLU A 8 -10.85 -2.00 10.62
C GLU A 8 -10.05 -1.90 9.32
N ARG A 9 -10.69 -1.39 8.25
CA ARG A 9 -10.00 -1.12 6.99
C ARG A 9 -9.01 0.04 7.09
N LEU A 10 -9.34 1.08 7.85
CA LEU A 10 -8.41 2.19 8.11
C LEU A 10 -7.16 1.72 8.86
N ALA A 11 -7.30 0.79 9.80
CA ALA A 11 -6.20 0.25 10.59
C ALA A 11 -5.11 -0.43 9.75
N ILE A 12 -5.39 -0.82 8.50
CA ILE A 12 -4.40 -1.36 7.57
C ILE A 12 -3.37 -0.30 7.16
N ILE A 13 -3.81 0.96 7.00
CA ILE A 13 -2.97 2.06 6.52
C ILE A 13 -2.56 3.05 7.64
N ALA A 14 -3.10 2.87 8.84
CA ALA A 14 -2.98 3.83 9.95
C ALA A 14 -1.54 4.14 10.37
N ALA A 15 -0.63 3.17 10.34
CA ALA A 15 0.79 3.41 10.66
C ALA A 15 1.42 4.43 9.69
N CYS A 16 1.00 4.41 8.42
CA CYS A 16 1.44 5.35 7.40
C CYS A 16 0.69 6.70 7.46
N MET A 17 -0.20 6.90 8.44
CA MET A 17 -0.91 8.16 8.70
C MET A 17 -0.47 8.84 10.00
N ASP A 18 0.14 8.09 10.92
CA ASP A 18 0.50 8.60 12.24
C ASP A 18 1.55 9.71 12.15
N SER A 19 1.53 10.63 13.10
CA SER A 19 2.57 11.65 13.27
C SER A 19 3.76 11.14 14.07
N TYR A 20 3.56 10.16 14.98
CA TYR A 20 4.56 9.76 15.96
C TYR A 20 5.16 10.97 16.72
N ASP A 21 4.32 11.96 17.05
CA ASP A 21 4.68 13.22 17.70
C ASP A 21 5.68 14.10 16.90
N VAL A 22 5.78 13.90 15.58
CA VAL A 22 6.61 14.70 14.66
C VAL A 22 5.71 15.54 13.75
N GLY A 23 6.13 16.80 13.50
CA GLY A 23 5.38 17.78 12.71
C GLY A 23 4.29 18.49 13.52
N GLU A 24 3.48 19.31 12.83
CA GLU A 24 2.36 20.00 13.44
C GLU A 24 1.15 19.06 13.63
N ALA A 25 0.58 19.04 14.83
CA ALA A 25 -0.46 18.08 15.22
C ALA A 25 -1.79 18.22 14.45
N ASP A 26 -1.97 19.29 13.68
CA ASP A 26 -3.13 19.55 12.82
C ASP A 26 -2.79 19.61 11.32
N ALA A 27 -1.50 19.45 10.95
CA ALA A 27 -1.08 19.37 9.56
C ALA A 27 -1.60 18.09 8.90
N GLU A 28 -1.80 18.14 7.58
CA GLU A 28 -2.35 17.02 6.82
C GLU A 28 -1.40 15.81 6.77
N TRP A 29 -0.13 16.06 6.53
CA TRP A 29 0.95 15.06 6.53
C TRP A 29 2.00 15.49 7.54
N PRO A 30 1.78 15.26 8.84
CA PRO A 30 2.68 15.76 9.87
C PRO A 30 4.07 15.10 9.80
N ASN A 31 4.13 13.78 9.60
CA ASN A 31 5.39 13.02 9.48
C ASN A 31 5.37 11.86 8.46
N ASN A 32 4.19 11.36 8.08
CA ASN A 32 4.06 10.23 7.18
C ASN A 32 3.36 10.59 5.86
N ILE A 33 3.38 9.64 4.93
CA ILE A 33 3.04 9.89 3.53
C ILE A 33 1.58 9.60 3.14
N ILE A 34 0.74 9.14 4.07
CA ILE A 34 -0.71 9.11 3.90
C ILE A 34 -1.32 10.18 4.80
N SER A 35 -2.25 10.95 4.24
CA SER A 35 -2.93 12.05 4.91
C SER A 35 -3.61 11.54 6.17
N ARG A 36 -3.45 12.23 7.30
CA ARG A 36 -4.20 11.91 8.53
C ARG A 36 -5.71 12.10 8.37
N PHE A 37 -6.10 12.85 7.35
CA PHE A 37 -7.50 13.07 6.97
C PHE A 37 -7.98 12.03 5.95
N ALA A 38 -7.25 10.94 5.72
CA ALA A 38 -7.78 9.80 4.98
C ALA A 38 -8.91 9.10 5.75
N ALA A 39 -9.86 8.58 5.01
CA ALA A 39 -10.90 7.68 5.45
C ALA A 39 -10.92 6.46 4.52
N VAL A 40 -11.13 5.27 5.09
CA VAL A 40 -11.37 4.05 4.31
C VAL A 40 -12.80 3.60 4.60
N HIS A 41 -13.56 3.29 3.55
CA HIS A 41 -14.95 2.88 3.63
C HIS A 41 -15.08 1.36 3.57
N GLY A 42 -16.22 0.81 3.98
CA GLY A 42 -16.46 -0.64 4.04
C GLY A 42 -16.31 -1.41 2.72
N ASP A 43 -16.40 -0.73 1.58
CA ASP A 43 -16.12 -1.30 0.25
C ASP A 43 -14.63 -1.26 -0.14
N GLY A 44 -13.78 -0.64 0.69
CA GLY A 44 -12.36 -0.42 0.45
C GLY A 44 -12.02 0.94 -0.16
N THR A 45 -13.01 1.77 -0.50
CA THR A 45 -12.73 3.09 -1.09
C THR A 45 -11.95 3.96 -0.12
N ILE A 46 -10.86 4.57 -0.59
CA ILE A 46 -10.06 5.54 0.14
C ILE A 46 -10.43 6.94 -0.36
N ALA A 47 -10.78 7.82 0.57
CA ALA A 47 -11.13 9.20 0.27
C ALA A 47 -10.68 10.11 1.42
N ARG A 48 -10.84 11.42 1.25
CA ARG A 48 -10.66 12.37 2.35
C ARG A 48 -11.89 12.36 3.26
N GLN A 49 -11.66 12.53 4.56
CA GLN A 49 -12.72 12.66 5.57
C GLN A 49 -13.68 13.79 5.19
N GLY A 50 -14.98 13.49 5.20
CA GLY A 50 -16.05 14.44 4.90
C GLY A 50 -16.33 14.65 3.41
N GLU A 51 -15.53 14.08 2.50
CA GLU A 51 -15.86 14.10 1.08
C GLU A 51 -17.02 13.15 0.77
N ALA A 52 -17.89 13.58 -0.15
CA ALA A 52 -18.95 12.72 -0.66
C ALA A 52 -18.35 11.71 -1.64
N VAL A 53 -18.49 10.42 -1.32
CA VAL A 53 -17.96 9.32 -2.13
C VAL A 53 -19.11 8.58 -2.81
N ALA A 54 -18.95 8.33 -4.12
CA ALA A 54 -19.89 7.50 -4.87
C ALA A 54 -19.52 6.02 -4.67
N HIS A 55 -20.38 5.27 -4.00
CA HIS A 55 -20.18 3.86 -3.67
C HIS A 55 -20.92 2.90 -4.61
N GLU A 56 -20.98 3.21 -5.90
CA GLU A 56 -21.60 2.33 -6.91
C GLU A 56 -20.67 1.17 -7.28
N VAL A 57 -20.23 0.42 -6.27
CA VAL A 57 -19.36 -0.74 -6.41
C VAL A 57 -20.22 -2.00 -6.39
N ASP A 58 -19.97 -2.89 -7.34
CA ASP A 58 -20.62 -4.20 -7.39
C ASP A 58 -20.24 -5.04 -6.16
N ALA A 59 -21.23 -5.48 -5.38
CA ALA A 59 -21.02 -6.29 -4.19
C ALA A 59 -20.29 -7.61 -4.49
N ALA A 60 -20.50 -8.20 -5.66
CA ALA A 60 -19.78 -9.40 -6.08
C ALA A 60 -18.28 -9.11 -6.33
N GLU A 61 -17.96 -7.91 -6.79
CA GLU A 61 -16.58 -7.46 -6.96
C GLU A 61 -15.89 -7.23 -5.63
N VAL A 62 -16.57 -6.59 -4.68
CA VAL A 62 -16.04 -6.39 -3.31
C VAL A 62 -15.75 -7.74 -2.65
N ALA A 63 -16.68 -8.70 -2.76
CA ALA A 63 -16.51 -10.04 -2.21
C ALA A 63 -15.35 -10.80 -2.88
N LEU A 64 -15.23 -10.71 -4.21
CA LEU A 64 -14.11 -11.30 -4.95
C LEU A 64 -12.77 -10.69 -4.50
N CYS A 65 -12.68 -9.37 -4.42
CA CYS A 65 -11.46 -8.69 -4.01
C CYS A 65 -11.06 -9.06 -2.58
N ALA A 66 -12.01 -9.14 -1.65
CA ALA A 66 -11.74 -9.57 -0.28
C ALA A 66 -11.19 -11.01 -0.23
N ALA A 67 -11.79 -11.94 -0.98
CA ALA A 67 -11.32 -13.32 -1.05
C ALA A 67 -9.90 -13.42 -1.62
N LEU A 68 -9.61 -12.71 -2.71
CA LEU A 68 -8.28 -12.67 -3.34
C LEU A 68 -7.22 -12.08 -2.39
N ALA A 69 -7.54 -11.00 -1.69
CA ALA A 69 -6.64 -10.39 -0.71
C ALA A 69 -6.34 -11.34 0.47
N MET A 70 -7.36 -12.07 0.94
CA MET A 70 -7.18 -13.09 1.98
C MET A 70 -6.34 -14.27 1.52
N GLU A 71 -6.53 -14.76 0.29
CA GLU A 71 -5.70 -15.82 -0.27
C GLU A 71 -4.23 -15.40 -0.36
N ALA A 72 -3.96 -14.19 -0.86
CA ALA A 72 -2.61 -13.64 -0.90
C ALA A 72 -1.98 -13.52 0.50
N ALA A 73 -2.76 -13.09 1.49
CA ALA A 73 -2.27 -12.96 2.86
C ALA A 73 -1.98 -14.32 3.48
N GLY A 74 -2.80 -15.33 3.19
CA GLY A 74 -2.55 -16.70 3.63
C GLY A 74 -1.25 -17.31 3.08
N LEU A 75 -0.80 -16.88 1.90
CA LEU A 75 0.49 -17.32 1.33
C LEU A 75 1.69 -16.69 2.06
N MET A 76 1.58 -15.42 2.45
CA MET A 76 2.60 -14.75 3.24
C MET A 76 2.58 -15.20 4.71
N GLY A 77 1.41 -15.53 5.25
CA GLY A 77 1.24 -15.89 6.66
C GLY A 77 1.74 -14.77 7.57
N GLU A 78 2.60 -15.12 8.53
CA GLU A 78 3.25 -14.18 9.45
C GLU A 78 4.59 -13.65 8.93
N ALA A 79 4.93 -13.89 7.66
CA ALA A 79 6.16 -13.34 7.09
C ALA A 79 6.07 -11.80 7.08
N GLY A 80 7.04 -11.17 7.74
CA GLY A 80 7.17 -9.72 7.76
C GLY A 80 7.39 -9.16 6.36
N VAL A 81 7.04 -7.88 6.20
CA VAL A 81 7.36 -7.12 4.98
C VAL A 81 8.87 -7.07 4.75
N GLY A 82 9.67 -7.07 5.83
CA GLY A 82 11.13 -7.07 5.76
C GLY A 82 11.65 -5.86 4.98
N MET A 83 12.49 -6.11 3.97
CA MET A 83 13.07 -5.09 3.10
C MET A 83 13.88 -4.04 3.87
N GLY A 84 14.57 -4.47 4.93
CA GLY A 84 15.35 -3.63 5.82
C GLY A 84 14.51 -2.76 6.77
N SER A 85 13.21 -3.00 6.87
CA SER A 85 12.34 -2.33 7.85
C SER A 85 12.88 -2.48 9.27
N GLU A 86 12.78 -1.44 10.08
CA GLU A 86 13.10 -1.49 11.51
C GLU A 86 12.00 -2.16 12.36
N ALA A 87 10.92 -2.57 11.72
CA ALA A 87 9.82 -3.35 12.29
C ALA A 87 9.53 -4.60 11.45
N ASP A 88 8.96 -5.62 12.09
CA ASP A 88 8.62 -6.92 11.49
C ASP A 88 7.11 -7.08 11.24
N ASP A 89 6.47 -6.00 10.77
CA ASP A 89 5.03 -6.00 10.52
C ASP A 89 4.66 -6.91 9.34
N PRO A 90 3.62 -7.76 9.47
CA PRO A 90 3.16 -8.62 8.39
C PRO A 90 2.37 -7.85 7.34
N PHE A 91 2.27 -8.43 6.15
CA PHE A 91 1.31 -7.97 5.15
C PHE A 91 -0.13 -8.22 5.60
N ARG A 92 -1.03 -7.28 5.29
CA ARG A 92 -2.46 -7.38 5.57
C ARG A 92 -3.28 -7.43 4.27
N PRO A 93 -4.42 -8.15 4.24
CA PRO A 93 -5.33 -8.13 3.10
C PRO A 93 -5.77 -6.70 2.78
N PHE A 94 -5.69 -6.30 1.51
CA PHE A 94 -6.01 -4.96 1.07
C PHE A 94 -6.76 -4.97 -0.26
N SER A 95 -7.78 -4.12 -0.38
CA SER A 95 -8.53 -3.93 -1.62
C SER A 95 -9.11 -2.52 -1.71
N VAL A 96 -9.09 -1.96 -2.92
CA VAL A 96 -9.70 -0.67 -3.27
C VAL A 96 -10.47 -0.83 -4.58
N PRO A 97 -11.79 -0.58 -4.58
CA PRO A 97 -12.60 -0.71 -5.78
C PRO A 97 -12.29 0.40 -6.78
N GLY A 98 -12.69 0.20 -8.03
CA GLY A 98 -12.51 1.22 -9.03
C GLY A 98 -13.04 0.86 -10.40
N GLY A 99 -12.84 1.77 -11.36
CA GLY A 99 -13.18 1.56 -12.77
C GLY A 99 -12.05 0.93 -13.59
N PRO A 100 -12.35 0.32 -14.74
CA PRO A 100 -11.39 -0.40 -15.56
C PRO A 100 -10.14 0.41 -15.89
N ALA A 101 -8.98 -0.25 -15.82
CA ALA A 101 -7.68 0.30 -16.19
C ALA A 101 -6.88 -0.76 -16.95
N PRO A 102 -5.96 -0.37 -17.86
CA PRO A 102 -5.20 -1.33 -18.65
C PRO A 102 -3.98 -1.91 -17.91
N ALA A 103 -3.47 -1.21 -16.90
CA ALA A 103 -2.28 -1.59 -16.15
C ALA A 103 -2.32 -0.96 -14.75
N ILE A 104 -1.46 -1.46 -13.85
CA ILE A 104 -1.14 -0.79 -12.59
C ILE A 104 0.00 0.18 -12.87
N ASP A 105 -0.25 1.47 -12.67
CA ASP A 105 0.74 2.54 -12.80
C ASP A 105 0.59 3.55 -11.65
N GLU A 106 1.50 4.53 -11.58
CA GLU A 106 1.47 5.56 -10.54
C GLU A 106 0.16 6.34 -10.53
N ALA A 107 -0.36 6.72 -11.70
CA ALA A 107 -1.57 7.51 -11.81
C ALA A 107 -2.78 6.76 -11.25
N LEU A 108 -2.91 5.46 -11.55
CA LEU A 108 -3.94 4.60 -11.00
C LEU A 108 -3.82 4.49 -9.49
N VAL A 109 -2.62 4.23 -8.96
CA VAL A 109 -2.43 4.08 -7.51
C VAL A 109 -2.79 5.38 -6.80
N ARG A 110 -2.29 6.54 -7.26
CA ARG A 110 -2.65 7.85 -6.68
C ARG A 110 -4.16 8.10 -6.72
N ALA A 111 -4.82 7.77 -7.83
CA ALA A 111 -6.26 7.90 -7.95
C ALA A 111 -7.02 6.99 -6.97
N ARG A 112 -6.54 5.78 -6.71
CA ARG A 112 -7.14 4.83 -5.76
C ARG A 112 -6.93 5.22 -4.30
N PHE A 113 -5.90 5.99 -4.00
CA PHE A 113 -5.73 6.63 -2.69
C PHE A 113 -6.50 7.95 -2.56
N GLY A 114 -7.34 8.35 -3.52
CA GLY A 114 -8.27 9.47 -3.38
C GLY A 114 -7.59 10.82 -3.09
N GLY A 115 -6.37 11.03 -3.58
CA GLY A 115 -5.62 12.28 -3.32
C GLY A 115 -5.12 12.42 -1.88
N THR A 116 -5.01 11.32 -1.13
CA THR A 116 -4.51 11.32 0.27
C THR A 116 -3.02 11.03 0.38
N LEU A 117 -2.35 10.66 -0.72
CA LEU A 117 -0.90 10.46 -0.72
C LEU A 117 -0.17 11.80 -0.70
N PHE A 118 0.93 11.84 0.03
CA PHE A 118 1.86 12.97 0.02
C PHE A 118 2.26 13.32 -1.41
N PRO A 119 2.06 14.57 -1.87
CA PRO A 119 2.21 14.91 -3.28
C PRO A 119 3.60 14.60 -3.85
N GLN A 120 4.64 14.77 -3.04
CA GLN A 120 6.04 14.59 -3.43
C GLN A 120 6.56 13.17 -3.16
N ALA A 121 5.73 12.25 -2.63
CA ALA A 121 6.16 10.88 -2.41
C ALA A 121 6.47 10.22 -3.75
N THR A 122 7.64 9.60 -3.87
CA THR A 122 7.98 8.75 -5.00
C THR A 122 7.05 7.54 -5.06
N LEU A 123 6.77 7.04 -6.25
CA LEU A 123 5.99 5.83 -6.41
C LEU A 123 6.61 4.98 -7.51
N THR A 124 7.08 3.78 -7.15
CA THR A 124 7.60 2.82 -8.13
C THR A 124 6.60 1.69 -8.29
N VAL A 125 6.38 1.31 -9.54
CA VAL A 125 5.55 0.16 -9.91
C VAL A 125 6.42 -0.78 -10.71
N GLU A 126 6.66 -1.96 -10.15
CA GLU A 126 7.55 -2.97 -10.72
C GLU A 126 6.80 -4.31 -10.84
N PRO A 127 7.19 -5.21 -11.75
CA PRO A 127 6.65 -6.56 -11.79
C PRO A 127 6.85 -7.30 -10.46
N LEU A 128 5.97 -8.26 -10.15
CA LEU A 128 6.20 -9.25 -9.11
C LEU A 128 7.20 -10.30 -9.61
N ALA A 129 8.49 -9.93 -9.64
CA ALA A 129 9.58 -10.74 -10.16
C ALA A 129 10.89 -10.50 -9.40
N GLU A 130 11.79 -11.49 -9.45
CA GLU A 130 13.07 -11.46 -8.72
C GLU A 130 14.13 -10.52 -9.32
N ASP A 131 13.96 -10.04 -10.55
CA ASP A 131 14.92 -9.16 -11.25
C ASP A 131 14.67 -7.66 -11.03
N THR A 132 13.95 -7.32 -9.97
CA THR A 132 13.47 -5.95 -9.65
C THR A 132 14.24 -5.30 -8.51
N VAL A 133 14.03 -3.99 -8.31
CA VAL A 133 14.67 -3.25 -7.21
C VAL A 133 14.09 -3.68 -5.87
N TRP A 134 12.77 -3.80 -5.74
CA TRP A 134 12.14 -4.25 -4.50
C TRP A 134 12.61 -5.66 -4.08
N TRP A 135 12.83 -6.58 -5.01
CA TRP A 135 13.34 -7.91 -4.67
C TRP A 135 14.77 -7.86 -4.12
N ARG A 136 15.62 -6.94 -4.60
CA ARG A 136 16.96 -6.76 -4.03
C ARG A 136 16.91 -6.35 -2.56
N GLU A 137 15.89 -5.61 -2.13
CA GLU A 137 15.69 -5.27 -0.72
C GLU A 137 15.27 -6.50 0.09
N VAL A 138 14.43 -7.37 -0.47
CA VAL A 138 14.09 -8.66 0.16
C VAL A 138 15.33 -9.56 0.29
N LEU A 139 16.18 -9.62 -0.75
CA LEU A 139 17.43 -10.38 -0.72
C LEU A 139 18.42 -9.83 0.32
N ALA A 140 18.51 -8.52 0.45
CA ALA A 140 19.37 -7.88 1.45
C ALA A 140 18.87 -8.14 2.87
N ASP A 141 17.55 -8.13 3.09
CA ASP A 141 16.93 -8.45 4.38
C ASP A 141 17.16 -9.91 4.79
N GLY A 142 17.07 -10.82 3.82
CA GLY A 142 17.32 -12.25 4.00
C GLY A 142 18.80 -12.66 3.92
N GLU A 143 19.76 -11.73 3.97
CA GLU A 143 21.19 -12.07 3.88
C GLU A 143 21.60 -13.05 4.99
N GLY A 144 22.14 -14.21 4.59
CA GLY A 144 22.52 -15.28 5.53
C GLY A 144 21.38 -16.20 5.97
N MET A 145 20.15 -15.96 5.51
CA MET A 145 19.00 -16.86 5.69
C MET A 145 19.01 -17.98 4.65
N ASP A 146 18.26 -19.05 4.93
CA ASP A 146 18.06 -20.15 3.98
C ASP A 146 16.88 -19.87 3.02
N ASP A 147 16.67 -20.78 2.07
CA ASP A 147 15.58 -20.68 1.09
C ASP A 147 14.17 -20.65 1.71
N ALA A 148 14.00 -21.10 2.96
CA ALA A 148 12.69 -21.11 3.61
C ALA A 148 12.22 -19.68 3.93
N TYR A 149 13.14 -18.73 4.17
CA TYR A 149 12.82 -17.31 4.32
C TYR A 149 12.16 -16.74 3.05
N PHE A 150 12.63 -17.13 1.86
CA PHE A 150 12.12 -16.61 0.59
C PHE A 150 10.89 -17.37 0.06
N ALA A 151 10.55 -18.51 0.65
CA ALA A 151 9.48 -19.37 0.16
C ALA A 151 8.08 -18.69 0.14
N PRO A 152 7.66 -17.95 1.19
CA PRO A 152 6.38 -17.23 1.17
C PRO A 152 6.30 -16.20 0.05
N TRP A 153 7.37 -15.43 -0.16
CA TRP A 153 7.45 -14.44 -1.23
C TRP A 153 7.30 -15.05 -2.62
N ARG A 154 8.06 -16.12 -2.89
CA ARG A 154 7.99 -16.83 -4.18
C ARG A 154 6.62 -17.45 -4.41
N ALA A 155 5.99 -18.00 -3.36
CA ALA A 155 4.64 -18.52 -3.42
C ALA A 155 3.61 -17.43 -3.76
N MET A 156 3.71 -16.26 -3.12
CA MET A 156 2.88 -15.10 -3.40
C MET A 156 3.04 -14.61 -4.84
N MET A 157 4.28 -14.43 -5.32
CA MET A 157 4.54 -14.02 -6.71
C MET A 157 3.96 -15.02 -7.73
N ASP A 158 4.14 -16.31 -7.47
CA ASP A 158 3.60 -17.37 -8.32
C ASP A 158 2.07 -17.40 -8.36
N TRP A 159 1.42 -17.15 -7.22
CA TRP A 159 -0.03 -17.08 -7.15
C TRP A 159 -0.57 -15.88 -7.95
N PHE A 160 -0.01 -14.67 -7.75
CA PHE A 160 -0.42 -13.50 -8.52
C PHE A 160 -0.27 -13.71 -10.03
N ARG A 161 0.85 -14.30 -10.45
CA ARG A 161 1.13 -14.58 -11.86
C ARG A 161 0.16 -15.59 -12.50
N ARG A 162 -0.35 -16.55 -11.74
CA ARG A 162 -1.20 -17.64 -12.24
C ARG A 162 -2.69 -17.41 -12.03
N ASN A 163 -3.06 -16.46 -11.18
CA ASN A 163 -4.46 -16.25 -10.83
C ASN A 163 -5.20 -15.55 -12.00
N PRO A 164 -6.19 -16.22 -12.63
CA PRO A 164 -6.89 -15.69 -13.80
C PRO A 164 -7.82 -14.51 -13.49
N ALA A 165 -8.02 -14.18 -12.21
CA ALA A 165 -8.79 -13.02 -11.80
C ALA A 165 -8.09 -11.68 -12.11
N PHE A 166 -6.80 -11.70 -12.48
CA PHE A 166 -6.01 -10.49 -12.72
C PHE A 166 -5.72 -10.26 -14.20
N VAL A 167 -5.87 -9.01 -14.63
CA VAL A 167 -5.42 -8.53 -15.94
C VAL A 167 -4.01 -7.94 -15.91
N ALA A 168 -3.56 -7.51 -14.72
CA ALA A 168 -2.21 -7.04 -14.45
C ALA A 168 -1.86 -7.27 -12.99
N THR A 169 -0.57 -7.43 -12.68
CA THR A 169 -0.06 -7.52 -11.31
C THR A 169 1.22 -6.71 -11.16
N ALA A 170 1.46 -6.17 -9.96
CA ALA A 170 2.63 -5.37 -9.68
C ALA A 170 2.96 -5.34 -8.20
N PHE A 171 4.23 -5.08 -7.89
CA PHE A 171 4.67 -4.60 -6.60
C PHE A 171 4.77 -3.07 -6.64
N VAL A 172 4.15 -2.40 -5.67
CA VAL A 172 4.12 -0.95 -5.56
C VAL A 172 4.84 -0.52 -4.29
N ARG A 173 5.82 0.37 -4.45
CA ARG A 173 6.45 1.08 -3.33
C ARG A 173 5.96 2.51 -3.35
N ILE A 174 5.46 2.98 -2.21
CA ILE A 174 5.11 4.40 -2.03
C ILE A 174 6.10 4.98 -1.04
N GLY A 175 6.79 6.03 -1.48
CA GLY A 175 7.84 6.71 -0.76
C GLY A 175 9.19 5.98 -0.76
N ASP A 176 10.24 6.80 -0.75
CA ASP A 176 11.63 6.42 -0.62
C ASP A 176 12.27 7.35 0.42
N ALA A 177 12.87 6.79 1.46
CA ALA A 177 13.34 7.57 2.61
C ALA A 177 14.46 8.55 2.21
N GLN A 178 15.36 8.12 1.33
CA GLN A 178 16.44 8.99 0.85
C GLN A 178 15.88 10.12 0.01
N ALA A 179 14.99 9.82 -0.95
CA ALA A 179 14.38 10.84 -1.79
C ALA A 179 13.57 11.85 -0.96
N LEU A 180 12.86 11.40 0.08
CA LEU A 180 12.13 12.28 0.99
C LEU A 180 13.07 13.20 1.79
N TYR A 181 14.20 12.66 2.27
CA TYR A 181 15.21 13.43 3.03
C TYR A 181 15.94 14.46 2.15
N GLU A 182 16.11 14.18 0.86
CA GLU A 182 16.75 15.08 -0.11
C GLU A 182 15.83 16.21 -0.60
N LEU A 183 14.52 16.14 -0.33
CA LEU A 183 13.59 17.21 -0.68
C LEU A 183 13.88 18.48 0.15
N PRO A 184 13.90 19.67 -0.47
CA PRO A 184 14.02 20.90 0.29
C PRO A 184 12.75 21.10 1.13
N GLU A 185 12.91 21.53 2.39
CA GLU A 185 11.80 21.77 3.33
C GLU A 185 10.72 22.71 2.75
N ALA A 186 11.12 23.69 1.93
CA ALA A 186 10.20 24.59 1.24
C ALA A 186 9.26 23.89 0.23
N ALA A 187 9.54 22.65 -0.17
CA ALA A 187 8.68 21.84 -1.01
C ALA A 187 7.67 21.02 -0.20
N TYR A 188 7.80 20.96 1.13
CA TYR A 188 6.84 20.24 1.96
C TYR A 188 5.52 21.02 2.12
N PRO A 189 4.38 20.31 2.21
CA PRO A 189 3.16 20.87 2.73
C PRO A 189 3.36 21.56 4.09
N PRO A 190 2.55 22.58 4.43
CA PRO A 190 2.64 23.26 5.71
C PRO A 190 2.55 22.30 6.90
N GLY A 191 3.43 22.50 7.89
CA GLY A 191 3.47 21.73 9.13
C GLY A 191 4.03 20.32 9.02
N THR A 192 4.51 19.92 7.84
CA THR A 192 5.19 18.64 7.62
C THR A 192 6.63 18.70 8.09
N VAL A 193 7.04 17.71 8.88
CA VAL A 193 8.44 17.41 9.21
C VAL A 193 8.66 15.93 8.92
N ILE A 194 9.62 15.60 8.06
CA ILE A 194 9.92 14.20 7.71
C ILE A 194 11.18 13.76 8.45
N THR A 195 11.00 13.05 9.56
CA THR A 195 12.11 12.42 10.31
C THR A 195 11.69 11.00 10.70
N GLY A 196 12.10 10.05 9.86
CA GLY A 196 11.60 8.68 9.90
C GLY A 196 10.17 8.55 9.37
N CYS A 197 9.88 7.45 8.67
CA CYS A 197 8.58 7.22 8.05
C CYS A 197 8.19 5.74 8.03
N CYS A 198 6.88 5.51 8.02
CA CYS A 198 6.24 4.28 7.58
C CYS A 198 5.90 4.40 6.09
N LEU A 199 6.61 3.64 5.25
CA LEU A 199 6.49 3.71 3.79
C LEU A 199 5.74 2.49 3.24
N PRO A 200 4.56 2.64 2.59
CA PRO A 200 3.76 1.54 2.08
C PRO A 200 4.49 0.64 1.08
N ARG A 201 4.23 -0.66 1.19
CA ARG A 201 4.65 -1.72 0.26
C ARG A 201 3.42 -2.56 -0.09
N LEU A 202 3.11 -2.68 -1.37
CA LEU A 202 1.89 -3.35 -1.81
C LEU A 202 2.21 -4.39 -2.88
N ALA A 203 1.69 -5.60 -2.74
CA ALA A 203 1.61 -6.57 -3.82
C ALA A 203 0.17 -6.58 -4.33
N LEU A 204 -0.05 -6.17 -5.58
CA LEU A 204 -1.38 -5.88 -6.11
C LEU A 204 -1.65 -6.65 -7.40
N GLY A 205 -2.91 -7.06 -7.53
CA GLY A 205 -3.53 -7.48 -8.77
C GLY A 205 -4.65 -6.50 -9.16
N LEU A 206 -4.80 -6.28 -10.46
CA LEU A 206 -5.85 -5.48 -11.07
C LEU A 206 -6.91 -6.41 -11.65
N THR A 207 -8.15 -6.29 -11.20
CA THR A 207 -9.27 -7.09 -11.74
C THR A 207 -9.77 -6.53 -13.07
N PRO A 208 -10.52 -7.30 -13.88
CA PRO A 208 -11.15 -6.79 -15.10
C PRO A 208 -12.11 -5.61 -14.87
N LYS A 209 -12.70 -5.50 -13.66
CA LYS A 209 -13.56 -4.36 -13.31
C LYS A 209 -12.77 -3.13 -12.87
N GLY A 210 -11.47 -3.27 -12.62
CA GLY A 210 -10.56 -2.17 -12.31
C GLY A 210 -10.31 -1.93 -10.82
N SER A 211 -10.66 -2.91 -9.98
CA SER A 211 -10.33 -2.92 -8.56
C SER A 211 -8.87 -3.34 -8.36
N LEU A 212 -8.19 -2.70 -7.41
CA LEU A 212 -6.90 -3.16 -6.90
C LEU A 212 -7.14 -4.07 -5.71
N THR A 213 -6.52 -5.24 -5.69
CA THR A 213 -6.61 -6.18 -4.55
C THR A 213 -5.32 -6.94 -4.34
N GLY A 214 -5.01 -7.27 -3.09
CA GLY A 214 -3.81 -7.99 -2.72
C GLY A 214 -3.40 -7.67 -1.29
N LEU A 215 -2.16 -7.21 -1.13
CA LEU A 215 -1.51 -7.02 0.16
C LEU A 215 -1.10 -5.57 0.37
N PHE A 216 -1.22 -5.11 1.61
CA PHE A 216 -0.64 -3.88 2.11
C PHE A 216 0.25 -4.17 3.30
N GLY A 217 1.47 -3.68 3.24
CA GLY A 217 2.42 -3.63 4.34
C GLY A 217 3.13 -2.29 4.34
N HIS A 218 4.07 -2.12 5.25
CA HIS A 218 4.90 -0.92 5.29
C HIS A 218 6.30 -1.27 5.81
N VAL A 219 7.26 -0.41 5.49
CA VAL A 219 8.59 -0.44 6.09
C VAL A 219 8.77 0.75 7.01
N VAL A 220 9.36 0.52 8.17
CA VAL A 220 9.76 1.60 9.10
C VAL A 220 11.21 1.98 8.83
N ARG A 221 11.46 3.28 8.70
CA ARG A 221 12.79 3.89 8.57
C ARG A 221 12.91 5.00 9.60
N THR A 222 14.00 5.06 10.37
CA THR A 222 14.28 6.18 11.27
C THR A 222 15.47 7.02 10.84
#